data_AF-A0A9N8DG34-F1
#
_entry.id   AF-A0A9N8DG34-F1
#
_cell.length_a   1.000
_cell.length_b   1.000
_cell.length_c   1.000
_cell.angle_alpha   90.00
_cell.angle_beta   90.00
_cell.angle_gamma   90.00
#
_symmetry.space_group_name_H-M   'P 1'
#
loop_
_entity.id
_entity.type
_entity.pdbx_description
1 polymer ?
#
loop_
_entity_poly.entity_id
_entity_poly.type
_entity_poly.pdbx_seq_one_letter_code
_entity_poly.pdbx_strand_id
1 'polypeptide(L)'
;MSPKNSRLDALVSRRQRRNGRHDDQHGHKSMIATLGVLLMFSGMYAIPNRNNHVNDALTWLSTTSPPQVESSTPPLQTQQQQQQQDAIPEKPETSTTPKGISFDPSPKSLHPKWKLWHEMNKEQQEQAIKDIEPYVRKYGKKMGRAPFSLHIPRDQVCELFVPGSDHRLCGPAPPKPCTFMSFGINNDPSYDIKLANTWGCRGFAADPTIVHPSKLHPLVTFHNFGLTTLRPNEEKMVRPEEEWWYTSMPALRKFLKLDYIDIMKIDCEGCEVALARDILAEDPTFFEHIGQLTIETHVTKAWIETYEELYYFGLQFPLLEEAGFVMVTSMVFGCNIKHERFYCMDELRDWGFACGLGPAKKVAKSCHDFLWVKKEKAYRNEETRQEPTC
;
A
#
# COMPACT_ATOMS: atom_id res chain seq x y z
N MET A 1 9.77 69.16 -21.18
CA MET A 1 9.77 68.82 -22.62
C MET A 1 9.76 67.31 -22.77
N SER A 2 8.65 66.79 -23.29
CA SER A 2 8.41 65.39 -23.71
C SER A 2 9.02 65.16 -25.12
N PRO A 3 9.20 63.93 -25.66
CA PRO A 3 8.16 62.90 -25.89
C PRO A 3 8.60 61.47 -25.48
N LYS A 4 7.82 60.43 -25.14
CA LYS A 4 6.48 59.87 -25.48
C LYS A 4 6.27 59.36 -26.93
N ASN A 5 6.33 58.03 -27.12
CA ASN A 5 5.50 57.16 -27.97
C ASN A 5 6.06 55.71 -27.88
N SER A 6 5.33 54.59 -27.95
CA SER A 6 3.95 54.25 -28.32
C SER A 6 3.66 52.82 -27.78
N ARG A 7 2.61 52.59 -26.97
CA ARG A 7 1.28 52.05 -27.33
C ARG A 7 1.27 50.82 -28.26
N LEU A 8 0.78 49.70 -27.72
CA LEU A 8 0.17 48.59 -28.45
C LEU A 8 -1.03 48.11 -27.63
N ASP A 9 -2.23 48.44 -28.11
CA ASP A 9 -3.51 47.94 -27.64
C ASP A 9 -4.37 47.57 -28.85
N ALA A 10 -5.11 46.47 -28.68
CA ALA A 10 -6.35 46.05 -29.34
C ALA A 10 -6.31 45.56 -30.81
N LEU A 11 -6.78 44.32 -30.99
CA LEU A 11 -7.93 44.04 -31.87
C LEU A 11 -8.62 42.72 -31.52
N VAL A 12 -9.86 42.87 -31.09
CA VAL A 12 -10.95 41.88 -31.00
C VAL A 12 -11.54 41.69 -32.41
N SER A 13 -11.98 40.47 -32.77
CA SER A 13 -13.37 40.17 -33.22
C SER A 13 -13.51 39.02 -34.24
N ARG A 14 -14.60 38.26 -34.05
CA ARG A 14 -15.42 37.48 -35.03
C ARG A 14 -14.96 36.09 -35.48
N ARG A 15 -15.69 35.07 -34.98
CA ARG A 15 -16.33 34.08 -35.86
C ARG A 15 -17.64 33.56 -35.24
N GLN A 16 -18.76 33.92 -35.89
CA GLN A 16 -20.09 33.34 -35.67
C GLN A 16 -20.60 32.82 -37.03
N ARG A 17 -21.24 31.64 -36.97
CA ARG A 17 -22.29 31.08 -37.85
C ARG A 17 -21.99 30.79 -39.33
N ARG A 18 -22.21 29.53 -39.71
CA ARG A 18 -23.05 29.18 -40.88
C ARG A 18 -23.86 27.91 -40.60
N ASN A 19 -25.19 28.09 -40.63
CA ASN A 19 -26.20 27.05 -40.84
C ASN A 19 -26.19 26.65 -42.32
N GLY A 20 -26.53 25.39 -42.59
CA GLY A 20 -26.92 24.91 -43.91
C GLY A 20 -27.80 23.66 -43.78
N ARG A 21 -29.12 23.85 -43.80
CA ARG A 21 -30.14 22.82 -44.05
C ARG A 21 -30.13 22.47 -45.54
N HIS A 22 -30.31 21.20 -45.87
CA HIS A 22 -31.00 20.78 -47.09
C HIS A 22 -31.90 19.60 -46.73
N ASP A 23 -33.20 19.81 -46.89
CA ASP A 23 -34.20 18.75 -47.06
C ASP A 23 -34.12 18.28 -48.53
N ASP A 24 -34.27 16.97 -48.78
CA ASP A 24 -35.26 16.44 -49.75
C ASP A 24 -35.39 14.90 -49.72
N GLN A 25 -36.62 14.51 -49.39
CA GLN A 25 -37.50 13.44 -49.87
C GLN A 25 -37.02 12.14 -50.56
N HIS A 26 -37.66 11.06 -50.06
CA HIS A 26 -38.31 9.93 -50.76
C HIS A 26 -37.50 8.68 -51.18
N GLY A 27 -37.97 7.52 -50.68
CA GLY A 27 -37.58 6.20 -51.18
C GLY A 27 -38.10 5.04 -50.32
N HIS A 28 -39.37 4.67 -50.51
CA HIS A 28 -39.96 3.41 -50.05
C HIS A 28 -39.12 2.18 -50.45
N LYS A 29 -38.95 1.20 -49.54
CA LYS A 29 -39.13 -0.23 -49.86
C LYS A 29 -39.31 -1.08 -48.60
N SER A 30 -40.35 -1.89 -48.68
CA SER A 30 -40.82 -2.91 -47.75
C SER A 30 -39.79 -4.03 -47.55
N MET A 31 -39.65 -4.52 -46.32
CA MET A 31 -39.36 -5.94 -46.08
C MET A 31 -40.14 -6.45 -44.86
N ILE A 32 -40.99 -7.42 -45.17
CA ILE A 32 -41.62 -8.42 -44.31
C ILE A 32 -40.53 -9.24 -43.62
N ALA A 33 -40.72 -9.58 -42.33
CA ALA A 33 -40.59 -10.96 -41.81
C ALA A 33 -40.56 -11.05 -40.27
N THR A 34 -41.55 -11.78 -39.76
CA THR A 34 -41.45 -12.78 -38.68
C THR A 34 -41.36 -12.33 -37.22
N LEU A 35 -42.53 -12.31 -36.57
CA LEU A 35 -42.67 -12.51 -35.12
C LEU A 35 -42.20 -13.93 -34.76
N GLY A 36 -41.07 -14.02 -34.05
CA GLY A 36 -40.64 -15.21 -33.33
C GLY A 36 -40.95 -15.03 -31.85
N VAL A 37 -41.92 -15.80 -31.35
CA VAL A 37 -42.22 -15.98 -29.93
C VAL A 37 -41.01 -16.67 -29.27
N LEU A 38 -40.44 -16.05 -28.23
CA LEU A 38 -39.53 -16.75 -27.32
C LEU A 38 -39.94 -16.50 -25.87
N LEU A 39 -40.51 -17.54 -25.28
CA LEU A 39 -40.62 -17.77 -23.84
C LEU A 39 -39.21 -17.83 -23.24
N MET A 40 -38.93 -17.00 -22.23
CA MET A 40 -37.80 -17.21 -21.33
C MET A 40 -38.25 -16.99 -19.89
N PHE A 41 -38.00 -18.02 -19.09
CA PHE A 41 -38.26 -18.16 -17.67
C PHE A 41 -37.55 -17.08 -16.85
N SER A 42 -38.30 -16.31 -16.08
CA SER A 42 -37.76 -15.51 -14.99
C SER A 42 -37.61 -16.38 -13.74
N GLY A 43 -36.43 -16.97 -13.58
CA GLY A 43 -35.99 -17.59 -12.32
C GLY A 43 -35.65 -16.50 -11.30
N MET A 44 -36.46 -16.39 -10.26
CA MET A 44 -36.21 -15.56 -9.08
C MET A 44 -34.99 -16.11 -8.33
N TYR A 45 -33.97 -15.27 -8.12
CA TYR A 45 -33.05 -15.43 -6.99
C TYR A 45 -33.15 -14.17 -6.13
N ALA A 46 -33.77 -14.36 -4.97
CA ALA A 46 -33.88 -13.37 -3.91
C ALA A 46 -32.52 -13.18 -3.24
N ILE A 47 -32.10 -11.92 -3.13
CA ILE A 47 -30.97 -11.47 -2.31
C ILE A 47 -31.49 -11.38 -0.86
N PRO A 48 -30.90 -12.07 0.13
CA PRO A 48 -31.32 -11.89 1.51
C PRO A 48 -30.84 -10.54 2.04
N ASN A 49 -31.82 -9.71 2.35
CA ASN A 49 -31.70 -8.46 3.06
C ASN A 49 -31.27 -8.74 4.51
N ARG A 50 -30.06 -8.30 4.91
CA ARG A 50 -29.57 -8.44 6.29
C ARG A 50 -30.05 -7.23 7.09
N ASN A 51 -31.24 -7.35 7.65
CA ASN A 51 -31.79 -6.38 8.59
C ASN A 51 -31.05 -6.43 9.93
N ASN A 52 -30.69 -5.24 10.40
CA ASN A 52 -30.25 -4.92 11.74
C ASN A 52 -31.30 -5.35 12.76
N HIS A 53 -30.93 -6.26 13.67
CA HIS A 53 -31.58 -6.38 14.97
C HIS A 53 -30.65 -5.77 16.02
N VAL A 54 -30.95 -4.53 16.38
CA VAL A 54 -30.59 -3.95 17.67
C VAL A 54 -31.65 -4.47 18.65
N ASN A 55 -31.25 -5.31 19.59
CA ASN A 55 -32.08 -5.63 20.75
C ASN A 55 -31.38 -5.10 22.00
N ASP A 56 -32.13 -4.25 22.68
CA ASP A 56 -31.94 -3.81 24.05
C ASP A 56 -31.74 -4.99 25.00
N ALA A 57 -30.73 -4.87 25.88
CA ALA A 57 -30.69 -5.58 27.15
C ALA A 57 -29.67 -4.91 28.09
N LEU A 58 -30.07 -3.80 28.72
CA LEU A 58 -29.44 -3.26 29.92
C LEU A 58 -30.52 -3.20 31.00
N THR A 59 -30.36 -4.02 32.04
CA THR A 59 -30.46 -3.69 33.48
C THR A 59 -30.77 -4.95 34.28
N TRP A 60 -29.75 -5.56 34.87
CA TRP A 60 -29.86 -6.28 36.15
C TRP A 60 -28.53 -6.10 36.91
N LEU A 61 -28.54 -5.15 37.85
CA LEU A 61 -27.56 -5.04 38.92
C LEU A 61 -27.97 -6.01 40.01
N SER A 62 -27.11 -6.96 40.35
CA SER A 62 -27.12 -7.60 41.66
C SER A 62 -25.72 -8.05 42.03
N THR A 63 -25.26 -7.40 43.10
CA THR A 63 -24.03 -7.54 43.86
C THR A 63 -23.72 -8.98 44.26
N THR A 64 -22.52 -9.46 43.90
CA THR A 64 -21.82 -10.50 44.66
C THR A 64 -20.36 -10.08 44.86
N SER A 65 -19.97 -10.00 46.12
CA SER A 65 -18.61 -9.65 46.56
C SER A 65 -17.63 -10.78 46.23
N PRO A 66 -16.40 -10.49 45.80
CA PRO A 66 -15.37 -11.51 45.65
C PRO A 66 -14.79 -11.93 47.01
N PRO A 67 -14.41 -13.20 47.18
CA PRO A 67 -13.75 -13.68 48.39
C PRO A 67 -12.31 -13.13 48.45
N GLN A 68 -11.91 -12.70 49.64
CA GLN A 68 -10.53 -12.30 49.92
C GLN A 68 -9.61 -13.51 49.85
N VAL A 69 -8.60 -13.43 48.97
CA VAL A 69 -7.52 -14.41 48.89
C VAL A 69 -6.35 -13.85 49.69
N GLU A 70 -6.01 -14.54 50.79
CA GLU A 70 -4.88 -14.21 51.65
C GLU A 70 -3.54 -14.46 50.96
N SER A 71 -2.87 -13.34 50.68
CA SER A 71 -1.46 -13.10 50.38
C SER A 71 -0.42 -13.67 51.36
N SER A 72 -0.19 -14.99 51.45
CA SER A 72 0.95 -15.49 52.24
C SER A 72 2.27 -15.36 51.47
N THR A 73 3.05 -14.33 51.82
CA THR A 73 4.41 -14.10 51.30
C THR A 73 5.43 -14.87 52.15
N PRO A 74 6.27 -15.75 51.56
CA PRO A 74 7.41 -16.31 52.28
C PRO A 74 8.62 -15.35 52.23
N PRO A 75 9.48 -15.35 53.26
CA PRO A 75 10.58 -14.41 53.39
C PRO A 75 11.73 -14.71 52.43
N LEU A 76 12.26 -13.64 51.84
CA LEU A 76 13.46 -13.63 51.00
C LEU A 76 14.69 -13.99 51.85
N GLN A 77 15.21 -15.21 51.69
CA GLN A 77 16.50 -15.60 52.28
C GLN A 77 17.64 -15.04 51.44
N THR A 78 18.35 -14.07 51.98
CA THR A 78 19.60 -13.55 51.43
C THR A 78 20.74 -14.52 51.75
N GLN A 79 21.13 -15.36 50.79
CA GLN A 79 22.40 -16.09 50.87
C GLN A 79 23.52 -15.18 50.35
N GLN A 80 24.35 -14.68 51.27
CA GLN A 80 25.66 -14.12 50.94
C GLN A 80 26.62 -15.27 50.65
N GLN A 81 26.91 -15.53 49.38
CA GLN A 81 28.08 -16.31 48.99
C GLN A 81 29.27 -15.36 48.83
N GLN A 82 30.24 -15.47 49.73
CA GLN A 82 31.58 -14.94 49.55
C GLN A 82 32.30 -15.81 48.52
N GLN A 83 32.51 -15.26 47.31
CA GLN A 83 33.46 -15.81 46.35
C GLN A 83 34.81 -15.09 46.53
N GLN A 84 35.83 -15.86 46.94
CA GLN A 84 37.23 -15.50 46.78
C GLN A 84 37.56 -15.46 45.30
N GLN A 85 37.99 -14.28 44.82
CA GLN A 85 38.55 -14.10 43.48
C GLN A 85 40.07 -14.14 43.58
N ASP A 86 40.67 -15.21 43.05
CA ASP A 86 42.10 -15.24 42.76
C ASP A 86 42.36 -14.43 41.49
N ALA A 87 43.29 -13.49 41.59
CA ALA A 87 43.67 -12.57 40.53
C ALA A 87 44.39 -13.31 39.39
N ILE A 88 43.71 -13.43 38.25
CA ILE A 88 44.31 -13.83 36.96
C ILE A 88 44.88 -12.56 36.30
N PRO A 89 46.11 -12.59 35.75
CA PRO A 89 46.69 -11.41 35.11
C PRO A 89 45.93 -11.06 33.83
N GLU A 90 45.29 -9.89 33.80
CA GLU A 90 44.64 -9.35 32.62
C GLU A 90 45.67 -9.07 31.53
N LYS A 91 45.57 -9.85 30.45
CA LYS A 91 46.15 -9.51 29.16
C LYS A 91 45.29 -8.38 28.57
N PRO A 92 45.87 -7.31 28.01
CA PRO A 92 45.09 -6.21 27.43
C PRO A 92 44.35 -6.71 26.20
N GLU A 93 43.10 -7.16 26.39
CA GLU A 93 42.17 -7.40 25.31
C GLU A 93 41.76 -6.04 24.75
N THR A 94 42.16 -5.77 23.52
CA THR A 94 41.59 -4.71 22.70
C THR A 94 40.13 -5.04 22.46
N SER A 95 39.27 -4.64 23.40
CA SER A 95 37.82 -4.69 23.32
C SER A 95 37.37 -3.81 22.15
N THR A 96 37.28 -4.41 20.97
CA THR A 96 36.47 -3.88 19.88
C THR A 96 35.02 -4.12 20.26
N THR A 97 34.47 -3.27 21.13
CA THR A 97 33.03 -3.27 21.40
C THR A 97 32.32 -3.20 20.04
N PRO A 98 31.45 -4.15 19.70
CA PRO A 98 30.72 -4.10 18.45
C PRO A 98 30.04 -2.74 18.39
N LYS A 99 30.38 -1.92 17.39
CA LYS A 99 29.68 -0.66 17.16
C LYS A 99 28.20 -1.01 17.09
N GLY A 100 27.42 -0.52 18.05
CA GLY A 100 25.98 -0.75 18.09
C GLY A 100 25.39 -0.39 16.73
N ILE A 101 24.49 -1.24 16.24
CA ILE A 101 23.73 -0.93 15.02
C ILE A 101 22.91 0.32 15.34
N SER A 102 23.26 1.44 14.72
CA SER A 102 22.45 2.65 14.79
C SER A 102 21.18 2.41 13.99
N PHE A 103 20.03 2.57 14.63
CA PHE A 103 18.71 2.49 13.98
C PHE A 103 18.20 3.86 13.52
N ASP A 104 18.94 4.93 13.82
CA ASP A 104 18.57 6.27 13.36
C ASP A 104 18.72 6.37 11.83
N PRO A 105 17.68 6.83 11.10
CA PRO A 105 17.76 7.04 9.66
C PRO A 105 18.89 8.00 9.28
N SER A 106 19.52 7.78 8.13
CA SER A 106 20.53 8.71 7.64
C SER A 106 19.88 10.08 7.39
N PRO A 107 20.51 11.20 7.80
CA PRO A 107 20.03 12.54 7.46
C PRO A 107 20.18 12.86 5.97
N LYS A 108 20.83 11.98 5.20
CA LYS A 108 21.08 12.09 3.76
C LYS A 108 20.62 10.85 3.02
N SER A 109 20.20 11.01 1.77
CA SER A 109 19.95 9.86 0.91
C SER A 109 21.21 9.02 0.74
N LEU A 110 21.06 7.70 0.87
CA LEU A 110 22.09 6.71 0.57
C LEU A 110 22.05 6.28 -0.90
N HIS A 111 21.01 6.67 -1.65
CA HIS A 111 20.85 6.32 -3.06
C HIS A 111 21.72 7.25 -3.95
N PRO A 112 22.41 6.74 -4.99
CA PRO A 112 23.33 7.55 -5.80
C PRO A 112 22.65 8.65 -6.63
N LYS A 113 21.41 8.42 -7.07
CA LYS A 113 20.63 9.32 -7.94
C LYS A 113 19.61 10.18 -7.18
N TRP A 114 18.72 9.53 -6.43
CA TRP A 114 17.59 10.16 -5.74
C TRP A 114 18.01 10.76 -4.40
N LYS A 115 17.44 11.92 -4.05
CA LYS A 115 17.74 12.66 -2.82
C LYS A 115 16.53 12.70 -1.91
N LEU A 116 16.76 12.86 -0.60
CA LEU A 116 15.69 13.21 0.33
C LEU A 116 15.23 14.64 0.03
N TRP A 117 13.93 14.89 0.22
CA TRP A 117 13.28 16.16 -0.09
C TRP A 117 13.95 17.37 0.56
N HIS A 118 14.37 17.24 1.83
CA HIS A 118 15.05 18.29 2.59
C HIS A 118 16.51 18.53 2.18
N GLU A 119 17.11 17.66 1.37
CA GLU A 119 18.46 17.87 0.81
C GLU A 119 18.43 18.76 -0.44
N MET A 120 17.24 18.99 -0.99
CA MET A 120 17.06 19.70 -2.25
C MET A 120 16.70 21.16 -1.99
N ASN A 121 17.30 22.07 -2.76
CA ASN A 121 16.79 23.43 -2.87
C ASN A 121 15.51 23.45 -3.73
N LYS A 122 14.87 24.62 -3.84
CA LYS A 122 13.59 24.75 -4.56
C LYS A 122 13.71 24.33 -6.03
N GLU A 123 14.77 24.75 -6.72
CA GLU A 123 14.99 24.41 -8.13
C GLU A 123 15.19 22.90 -8.31
N GLN A 124 15.89 22.24 -7.39
CA GLN A 124 16.07 20.79 -7.36
C GLN A 124 14.77 20.06 -7.05
N GLN A 125 13.94 20.56 -6.14
CA GLN A 125 12.61 20.00 -5.84
C GLN A 125 11.70 20.06 -7.07
N GLU A 126 11.64 21.21 -7.76
CA GLU A 126 10.89 21.35 -9.01
C GLU A 126 11.39 20.39 -10.09
N GLN A 127 12.71 20.22 -10.20
CA GLN A 127 13.29 19.24 -11.13
C GLN A 127 12.96 17.80 -10.73
N ALA A 128 13.01 17.47 -9.43
CA ALA A 128 12.70 16.13 -8.93
C ALA A 128 11.25 15.73 -9.25
N ILE A 129 10.29 16.66 -9.15
CA ILE A 129 8.90 16.43 -9.60
C ILE A 129 8.83 16.14 -11.10
N LYS A 130 9.58 16.88 -11.94
CA LYS A 130 9.66 16.59 -13.38
C LYS A 130 10.32 15.25 -13.67
N ASP A 131 11.29 14.84 -12.86
CA ASP A 131 12.01 13.57 -13.04
C ASP A 131 11.13 12.35 -12.71
N ILE A 132 10.23 12.46 -11.72
CA ILE A 132 9.28 11.39 -11.39
C ILE A 132 8.04 11.38 -12.30
N GLU A 133 7.66 12.51 -12.90
CA GLU A 133 6.45 12.64 -13.72
C GLU A 133 6.30 11.53 -14.78
N PRO A 134 7.33 11.19 -15.59
CA PRO A 134 7.22 10.13 -16.59
C PRO A 134 6.80 8.78 -16.02
N TYR A 135 7.29 8.44 -14.82
CA TYR A 135 6.95 7.21 -14.12
C TYR A 135 5.52 7.26 -13.59
N VAL A 136 5.16 8.34 -12.89
CA VAL A 136 3.80 8.51 -12.36
C VAL A 136 2.78 8.48 -13.51
N ARG A 137 3.03 9.20 -14.60
CA ARG A 137 2.17 9.21 -15.79
C ARG A 137 2.08 7.84 -16.47
N LYS A 138 3.18 7.06 -16.50
CA LYS A 138 3.18 5.68 -17.02
C LYS A 138 2.22 4.80 -16.23
N TYR A 139 2.25 4.87 -14.90
CA TYR A 139 1.42 4.02 -14.03
C TYR A 139 -0.01 4.55 -13.87
N GLY A 140 -0.22 5.87 -13.82
CA GLY A 140 -1.55 6.48 -13.82
C GLY A 140 -2.37 6.08 -15.04
N LYS A 141 -1.77 6.08 -16.25
CA LYS A 141 -2.42 5.57 -17.47
C LYS A 141 -2.84 4.10 -17.38
N LYS A 142 -2.08 3.28 -16.64
CA LYS A 142 -2.37 1.85 -16.44
C LYS A 142 -3.52 1.61 -15.46
N MET A 143 -3.73 2.50 -14.48
CA MET A 143 -4.90 2.43 -13.60
C MET A 143 -6.21 2.53 -14.38
N GLY A 144 -6.23 3.35 -15.43
CA GLY A 144 -7.36 3.43 -16.35
C GLY A 144 -8.69 3.74 -15.65
N ARG A 145 -9.81 3.43 -16.32
CA ARG A 145 -11.15 3.53 -15.72
C ARG A 145 -11.71 2.19 -15.23
N ALA A 146 -11.06 1.10 -15.63
CA ALA A 146 -11.49 -0.24 -15.28
C ALA A 146 -11.20 -0.49 -13.79
N PRO A 147 -12.13 -1.13 -13.04
CA PRO A 147 -11.86 -1.47 -11.66
C PRO A 147 -10.65 -2.39 -11.50
N PHE A 148 -10.36 -3.24 -12.49
CA PHE A 148 -9.24 -4.17 -12.49
C PHE A 148 -8.57 -4.21 -13.87
N SER A 149 -7.24 -4.20 -13.87
CA SER A 149 -6.41 -4.29 -15.08
C SER A 149 -5.27 -5.29 -14.87
N LEU A 150 -5.08 -6.15 -15.87
CA LEU A 150 -3.92 -7.03 -15.99
C LEU A 150 -2.94 -6.42 -17.00
N HIS A 151 -1.67 -6.27 -16.60
CA HIS A 151 -0.65 -5.51 -17.34
C HIS A 151 0.41 -6.38 -18.02
N ILE A 152 0.35 -7.69 -17.79
CA ILE A 152 1.18 -8.70 -18.45
C ILE A 152 0.25 -9.55 -19.33
N PRO A 153 0.72 -10.02 -20.50
CA PRO A 153 -0.07 -10.94 -21.33
C PRO A 153 -0.61 -12.13 -20.52
N ARG A 154 -1.86 -12.54 -20.78
CA ARG A 154 -2.56 -13.57 -19.97
C ARG A 154 -1.91 -14.94 -19.99
N ASP A 155 -1.20 -15.26 -21.06
CA ASP A 155 -0.40 -16.46 -21.24
C ASP A 155 0.92 -16.40 -20.45
N GLN A 156 1.39 -15.19 -20.16
CA GLN A 156 2.64 -14.92 -19.45
C GLN A 156 2.44 -14.69 -17.95
N VAL A 157 1.24 -14.30 -17.54
CA VAL A 157 0.94 -14.00 -16.14
C VAL A 157 1.07 -15.24 -15.25
N CYS A 158 1.71 -15.03 -14.09
CA CYS A 158 1.61 -15.90 -12.92
C CYS A 158 0.14 -16.27 -12.61
N GLU A 159 -0.07 -17.38 -11.91
CA GLU A 159 -1.41 -17.68 -11.39
C GLU A 159 -1.76 -16.70 -10.26
N LEU A 160 -2.85 -15.94 -10.40
CA LEU A 160 -3.24 -14.97 -9.39
C LEU A 160 -3.86 -15.68 -8.17
N PHE A 161 -3.19 -15.58 -7.02
CA PHE A 161 -3.69 -16.04 -5.74
C PHE A 161 -4.34 -14.89 -4.97
N VAL A 162 -5.53 -15.12 -4.44
CA VAL A 162 -6.30 -14.14 -3.66
C VAL A 162 -6.55 -14.73 -2.26
N PRO A 163 -5.65 -14.48 -1.29
CA PRO A 163 -5.76 -15.02 0.07
C PRO A 163 -6.91 -14.41 0.90
N GLY A 164 -7.74 -13.55 0.34
CA GLY A 164 -8.69 -12.73 1.12
C GLY A 164 -8.32 -11.28 0.95
N SER A 165 -9.22 -10.33 1.27
CA SER A 165 -9.15 -8.92 0.81
C SER A 165 -9.05 -8.79 -0.72
N ASP A 166 -8.97 -7.56 -1.23
CA ASP A 166 -8.80 -7.32 -2.66
C ASP A 166 -7.33 -7.38 -3.13
N HIS A 167 -6.39 -7.66 -2.22
CA HIS A 167 -4.97 -7.84 -2.51
C HIS A 167 -4.65 -9.16 -3.20
N ARG A 168 -3.81 -9.09 -4.24
CA ARG A 168 -3.47 -10.24 -5.09
C ARG A 168 -2.00 -10.58 -4.97
N LEU A 169 -1.68 -11.85 -5.20
CA LEU A 169 -0.32 -12.36 -5.25
C LEU A 169 -0.09 -13.18 -6.52
N CYS A 170 1.16 -13.28 -6.94
CA CYS A 170 1.57 -14.22 -7.97
C CYS A 170 1.93 -15.57 -7.37
N GLY A 171 1.33 -16.62 -7.92
CA GLY A 171 1.69 -18.01 -7.72
C GLY A 171 2.73 -18.50 -8.75
N PRO A 172 3.37 -19.66 -8.50
CA PRO A 172 3.14 -20.55 -7.36
C PRO A 172 3.68 -19.99 -6.03
N ALA A 173 3.40 -20.70 -4.93
CA ALA A 173 3.94 -20.34 -3.61
C ALA A 173 5.48 -20.21 -3.66
N PRO A 174 6.07 -19.27 -2.90
CA PRO A 174 7.52 -19.18 -2.77
C PRO A 174 8.14 -20.48 -2.22
N PRO A 175 9.43 -20.76 -2.51
CA PRO A 175 10.15 -21.87 -1.90
C PRO A 175 10.12 -21.81 -0.38
N LYS A 176 10.09 -22.98 0.28
CA LYS A 176 10.06 -23.06 1.74
C LYS A 176 11.49 -23.14 2.32
N PRO A 177 11.74 -22.55 3.51
CA PRO A 177 10.80 -21.74 4.29
C PRO A 177 10.54 -20.37 3.64
N CYS A 178 9.28 -19.90 3.69
CA CYS A 178 8.91 -18.58 3.17
C CYS A 178 8.43 -17.66 4.29
N THR A 179 8.64 -16.36 4.12
CA THR A 179 8.27 -15.30 5.07
C THR A 179 7.43 -14.21 4.42
N PHE A 180 6.53 -13.61 5.17
CA PHE A 180 5.79 -12.44 4.72
C PHE A 180 5.66 -11.37 5.80
N MET A 181 5.54 -10.13 5.35
CA MET A 181 5.21 -8.97 6.17
C MET A 181 3.91 -8.34 5.67
N SER A 182 3.04 -7.94 6.58
CA SER A 182 1.70 -7.45 6.28
C SER A 182 1.34 -6.29 7.21
N PHE A 183 1.09 -5.13 6.63
CA PHE A 183 0.79 -3.89 7.36
C PHE A 183 -0.61 -3.40 7.07
N GLY A 184 -1.24 -2.89 8.13
CA GLY A 184 -2.64 -2.47 8.20
C GLY A 184 -3.59 -3.62 7.89
N ILE A 185 -3.55 -4.62 8.76
CA ILE A 185 -4.48 -5.76 8.68
C ILE A 185 -5.88 -5.41 9.20
N ASN A 186 -6.03 -4.26 9.88
CA ASN A 186 -7.26 -3.83 10.51
C ASN A 186 -7.83 -4.95 11.39
N ASN A 187 -9.15 -5.11 11.43
CA ASN A 187 -9.82 -6.17 12.17
C ASN A 187 -9.95 -7.50 11.39
N ASP A 188 -9.32 -7.63 10.22
CA ASP A 188 -9.46 -8.82 9.37
C ASP A 188 -8.10 -9.48 9.05
N PRO A 189 -7.64 -10.43 9.89
CA PRO A 189 -6.40 -11.18 9.64
C PRO A 189 -6.58 -12.32 8.61
N SER A 190 -7.70 -12.39 7.88
CA SER A 190 -7.99 -13.52 6.99
C SER A 190 -6.98 -13.67 5.86
N TYR A 191 -6.46 -12.55 5.33
CA TYR A 191 -5.36 -12.54 4.34
C TYR A 191 -4.16 -13.33 4.87
N ASP A 192 -3.67 -12.96 6.05
CA ASP A 192 -2.46 -13.50 6.66
C ASP A 192 -2.62 -14.98 7.03
N ILE A 193 -3.78 -15.32 7.61
CA ILE A 193 -4.12 -16.68 8.01
C ILE A 193 -4.21 -17.58 6.78
N LYS A 194 -4.86 -17.13 5.70
CA LYS A 194 -5.01 -17.93 4.48
C LYS A 194 -3.67 -18.12 3.77
N LEU A 195 -2.81 -17.10 3.76
CA LEU A 195 -1.45 -17.22 3.23
C LEU A 195 -0.63 -18.26 4.02
N ALA A 196 -0.69 -18.21 5.35
CA ALA A 196 -0.05 -19.21 6.21
C ALA A 196 -0.61 -20.63 6.00
N ASN A 197 -1.93 -20.80 5.90
CA ASN A 197 -2.55 -22.10 5.69
C ASN A 197 -2.26 -22.69 4.31
N THR A 198 -2.27 -21.86 3.27
CA THR A 198 -2.19 -22.33 1.89
C THR A 198 -0.75 -22.51 1.45
N TRP A 199 0.13 -21.56 1.78
CA TRP A 199 1.53 -21.56 1.34
C TRP A 199 2.50 -21.99 2.45
N GLY A 200 2.06 -22.06 3.70
CA GLY A 200 2.93 -22.43 4.82
C GLY A 200 3.96 -21.35 5.19
N CYS A 201 3.73 -20.10 4.77
CA CYS A 201 4.66 -19.00 5.06
C CYS A 201 4.50 -18.49 6.49
N ARG A 202 5.61 -18.07 7.09
CA ARG A 202 5.64 -17.42 8.39
C ARG A 202 5.39 -15.92 8.23
N GLY A 203 4.39 -15.42 8.95
CA GLY A 203 3.88 -14.06 8.82
C GLY A 203 4.22 -13.16 9.99
N PHE A 204 4.56 -11.93 9.64
CA PHE A 204 4.62 -10.79 10.53
C PHE A 204 3.50 -9.81 10.15
N ALA A 205 2.44 -9.75 10.94
CA ALA A 205 1.32 -8.84 10.74
C ALA A 205 1.41 -7.68 11.74
N ALA A 206 1.12 -6.47 11.29
CA ALA A 206 1.18 -5.30 12.14
C ALA A 206 0.14 -4.23 11.78
N ASP A 207 -0.38 -3.58 12.82
CA ASP A 207 -1.33 -2.48 12.70
C ASP A 207 -1.36 -1.70 14.05
N PRO A 208 -1.08 -0.38 14.06
CA PRO A 208 -1.07 0.39 15.30
C PRO A 208 -2.47 0.77 15.81
N THR A 209 -3.51 0.57 15.01
CA THR A 209 -4.84 1.17 15.21
C THR A 209 -5.80 0.25 15.97
N ILE A 210 -5.42 -1.02 16.10
CA ILE A 210 -6.24 -2.13 16.56
C ILE A 210 -5.45 -3.04 17.50
N VAL A 211 -6.19 -3.79 18.33
CA VAL A 211 -5.61 -4.73 19.29
C VAL A 211 -6.03 -6.15 18.91
N HIS A 212 -5.05 -7.00 18.62
CA HIS A 212 -5.24 -8.45 18.42
C HIS A 212 -4.41 -9.26 19.42
N PRO A 213 -4.72 -10.56 19.60
CA PRO A 213 -3.79 -11.49 20.23
C PRO A 213 -2.44 -11.49 19.50
N SER A 214 -1.33 -11.54 20.23
CA SER A 214 0.03 -11.57 19.66
C SER A 214 0.27 -12.72 18.69
N LYS A 215 -0.57 -13.76 18.74
CA LYS A 215 -0.54 -14.92 17.84
C LYS A 215 -1.90 -15.07 17.15
N LEU A 216 -1.97 -14.67 15.89
CA LEU A 216 -3.16 -14.83 15.03
C LEU A 216 -3.29 -16.27 14.50
N HIS A 217 -2.16 -16.95 14.33
CA HIS A 217 -2.05 -18.29 13.77
C HIS A 217 -0.74 -18.96 14.23
N PRO A 218 -0.58 -20.30 14.24
CA PRO A 218 0.70 -20.97 14.53
C PRO A 218 1.91 -20.44 13.75
N LEU A 219 1.69 -19.86 12.57
CA LEU A 219 2.71 -19.28 11.71
C LEU A 219 2.61 -17.75 11.58
N VAL A 220 1.69 -17.06 12.26
CA VAL A 220 1.50 -15.61 12.12
C VAL A 220 1.45 -14.95 13.49
N THR A 221 2.33 -13.97 13.68
CA THR A 221 2.35 -13.10 14.87
C THR A 221 1.80 -11.72 14.53
N PHE A 222 1.10 -11.11 15.49
CA PHE A 222 0.61 -9.73 15.41
C PHE A 222 1.43 -8.80 16.30
N HIS A 223 1.67 -7.58 15.80
CA HIS A 223 2.41 -6.53 16.49
C HIS A 223 1.66 -5.19 16.38
N ASN A 224 1.46 -4.53 17.51
CA ASN A 224 0.79 -3.23 17.55
C ASN A 224 1.83 -2.11 17.33
N PHE A 225 2.24 -1.94 16.07
CA PHE A 225 3.01 -0.79 15.61
C PHE A 225 2.73 -0.51 14.14
N GLY A 226 2.98 0.72 13.71
CA GLY A 226 2.82 1.16 12.33
C GLY A 226 4.13 1.27 11.57
N LEU A 227 4.01 1.44 10.26
CA LEU A 227 5.11 1.97 9.47
C LEU A 227 5.14 3.49 9.59
N THR A 228 6.32 4.07 9.42
CA THR A 228 6.47 5.52 9.45
C THR A 228 5.55 6.19 8.42
N THR A 229 5.16 7.43 8.71
CA THR A 229 4.42 8.29 7.79
C THR A 229 5.20 9.59 7.56
N LEU A 230 4.83 10.36 6.52
CA LEU A 230 5.38 11.70 6.32
C LEU A 230 4.75 12.73 7.26
N ARG A 231 3.51 12.47 7.70
CA ARG A 231 2.76 13.24 8.69
C ARG A 231 1.76 12.35 9.44
N PRO A 232 1.21 12.79 10.57
CA PRO A 232 0.11 12.08 11.23
C PRO A 232 -1.05 11.82 10.24
N ASN A 233 -1.53 10.58 10.18
CA ASN A 233 -2.69 10.20 9.36
C ASN A 233 -4.01 10.60 10.05
N GLU A 234 -5.16 10.43 9.37
CA GLU A 234 -6.48 10.83 9.90
C GLU A 234 -6.76 10.19 11.27
N GLU A 235 -6.51 8.89 11.40
CA GLU A 235 -6.78 8.15 12.63
C GLU A 235 -5.92 8.64 13.81
N LYS A 236 -4.65 8.95 13.55
CA LYS A 236 -3.75 9.54 14.55
C LYS A 236 -4.16 10.96 14.93
N MET A 237 -4.71 11.74 13.98
CA MET A 237 -5.25 13.07 14.25
C MET A 237 -6.54 13.02 15.08
N VAL A 238 -7.34 11.97 14.95
CA VAL A 238 -8.55 11.76 15.77
C VAL A 238 -8.19 11.31 17.19
N ARG A 239 -7.10 10.55 17.35
CA ARG A 239 -6.62 10.02 18.64
C ARG A 239 -5.17 10.44 18.92
N PRO A 240 -4.91 11.75 19.07
CA PRO A 240 -3.55 12.26 19.25
C PRO A 240 -2.86 11.73 20.52
N GLU A 241 -3.64 11.36 21.54
CA GLU A 241 -3.18 10.83 22.82
C GLU A 241 -2.66 9.39 22.77
N GLU A 242 -3.08 8.58 21.79
CA GLU A 242 -2.62 7.18 21.69
C GLU A 242 -1.19 7.12 21.18
N GLU A 243 -0.23 6.77 22.02
CA GLU A 243 1.16 6.62 21.55
C GLU A 243 1.28 5.41 20.62
N TRP A 244 1.54 5.67 19.34
CA TRP A 244 1.81 4.63 18.35
C TRP A 244 3.31 4.48 18.17
N TRP A 245 3.74 3.23 18.13
CA TRP A 245 5.12 2.89 17.78
C TRP A 245 5.23 2.84 16.26
N TYR A 246 6.31 3.39 15.72
CA TYR A 246 6.57 3.38 14.28
C TYR A 246 7.96 2.81 13.99
N THR A 247 8.09 2.14 12.86
CA THR A 247 9.36 1.70 12.29
C THR A 247 9.34 1.87 10.78
N SER A 248 10.49 1.94 10.16
CA SER A 248 10.59 1.78 8.71
C SER A 248 10.67 0.31 8.32
N MET A 249 10.37 0.02 7.05
CA MET A 249 10.54 -1.32 6.49
C MET A 249 12.02 -1.77 6.46
N PRO A 250 12.99 -0.94 6.02
CA PRO A 250 14.41 -1.26 6.14
C PRO A 250 14.89 -1.57 7.57
N ALA A 251 14.55 -0.73 8.56
CA ALA A 251 14.93 -0.95 9.94
C ALA A 251 14.32 -2.25 10.48
N LEU A 252 13.04 -2.50 10.21
CA LEU A 252 12.37 -3.70 10.69
C LEU A 252 12.97 -4.98 10.10
N ARG A 253 13.25 -4.99 8.79
CA ARG A 253 13.92 -6.12 8.13
C ARG A 253 15.26 -6.44 8.81
N LYS A 254 16.09 -5.41 9.06
CA LYS A 254 17.39 -5.54 9.75
C LYS A 254 17.22 -6.01 11.19
N PHE A 255 16.26 -5.45 11.93
CA PHE A 255 15.94 -5.82 13.31
C PHE A 255 15.56 -7.30 13.45
N LEU A 256 14.69 -7.78 12.55
CA LEU A 256 14.27 -9.17 12.51
C LEU A 256 15.29 -10.12 11.86
N LYS A 257 16.43 -9.58 11.40
CA LYS A 257 17.50 -10.31 10.70
C LYS A 257 16.97 -11.12 9.51
N LEU A 258 16.09 -10.48 8.73
CA LEU A 258 15.55 -11.08 7.51
C LEU A 258 16.41 -10.68 6.33
N ASP A 259 17.11 -11.65 5.75
CA ASP A 259 17.89 -11.43 4.52
C ASP A 259 16.98 -11.22 3.31
N TYR A 260 15.79 -11.80 3.34
CA TYR A 260 14.81 -11.75 2.26
C TYR A 260 13.38 -11.86 2.81
N ILE A 261 12.44 -11.15 2.18
CA ILE A 261 11.00 -11.23 2.45
C ILE A 261 10.31 -11.69 1.17
N ASP A 262 9.66 -12.85 1.18
CA ASP A 262 9.05 -13.39 -0.02
C ASP A 262 7.86 -12.57 -0.48
N ILE A 263 7.05 -12.09 0.47
CA ILE A 263 5.80 -11.38 0.22
C ILE A 263 5.68 -10.19 1.17
N MET A 264 5.43 -9.02 0.62
CA MET A 264 5.17 -7.80 1.38
C MET A 264 3.79 -7.25 1.01
N LYS A 265 2.90 -7.11 2.00
CA LYS A 265 1.63 -6.38 1.91
C LYS A 265 1.76 -5.05 2.64
N ILE A 266 1.38 -3.95 1.98
CA ILE A 266 1.30 -2.61 2.59
C ILE A 266 -0.07 -2.03 2.26
N ASP A 267 -0.85 -1.70 3.29
CA ASP A 267 -2.19 -1.13 3.20
C ASP A 267 -2.46 -0.42 4.53
N CYS A 268 -2.02 0.82 4.67
CA CYS A 268 -1.74 1.44 5.98
C CYS A 268 -2.07 2.94 6.03
N GLU A 269 -2.98 3.38 5.17
CA GLU A 269 -3.62 4.71 5.24
C GLU A 269 -2.62 5.87 5.45
N GLY A 270 -1.60 5.97 4.58
CA GLY A 270 -0.62 7.06 4.51
C GLY A 270 0.84 6.63 4.64
N CYS A 271 1.12 5.43 5.17
CA CYS A 271 2.49 4.94 5.30
C CYS A 271 3.11 4.54 3.94
N GLU A 272 2.28 4.21 2.96
CA GLU A 272 2.71 3.89 1.60
C GLU A 272 3.53 5.03 0.98
N VAL A 273 3.22 6.29 1.33
CA VAL A 273 3.88 7.47 0.78
C VAL A 273 5.29 7.63 1.36
N ALA A 274 5.48 7.24 2.62
CA ALA A 274 6.77 7.32 3.30
C ALA A 274 7.76 6.21 2.90
N LEU A 275 7.29 5.12 2.29
CA LEU A 275 8.12 3.96 1.95
C LEU A 275 9.37 4.34 1.15
N ALA A 276 9.24 5.17 0.11
CA ALA A 276 10.38 5.59 -0.70
C ALA A 276 11.38 6.44 0.10
N ARG A 277 10.91 7.35 0.96
CA ARG A 277 11.77 8.16 1.84
C ARG A 277 12.64 7.25 2.70
N ASP A 278 12.02 6.27 3.35
CA ASP A 278 12.70 5.37 4.28
C ASP A 278 13.74 4.50 3.57
N ILE A 279 13.42 4.01 2.37
CA ILE A 279 14.36 3.27 1.52
C ILE A 279 15.58 4.14 1.18
N LEU A 280 15.36 5.39 0.76
CA LEU A 280 16.47 6.30 0.48
C LEU A 280 17.34 6.56 1.72
N ALA A 281 16.73 6.75 2.88
CA ALA A 281 17.42 7.11 4.11
C ALA A 281 18.18 5.95 4.76
N GLU A 282 17.75 4.70 4.54
CA GLU A 282 18.25 3.58 5.35
C GLU A 282 18.81 2.39 4.57
N ASP A 283 18.26 2.08 3.39
CA ASP A 283 18.65 0.92 2.59
C ASP A 283 18.14 1.08 1.14
N PRO A 284 18.92 1.73 0.26
CA PRO A 284 18.53 1.91 -1.14
C PRO A 284 18.34 0.60 -1.90
N THR A 285 18.93 -0.49 -1.41
CA THR A 285 18.82 -1.85 -1.95
C THR A 285 17.66 -2.63 -1.35
N PHE A 286 16.81 -2.03 -0.51
CA PHE A 286 15.74 -2.72 0.20
C PHE A 286 14.85 -3.59 -0.70
N PHE A 287 14.43 -3.07 -1.86
CA PHE A 287 13.60 -3.83 -2.81
C PHE A 287 14.32 -5.01 -3.46
N GLU A 288 15.65 -5.09 -3.43
CA GLU A 288 16.40 -6.29 -3.85
C GLU A 288 16.12 -7.47 -2.93
N HIS A 289 15.73 -7.21 -1.67
CA HIS A 289 15.41 -8.19 -0.65
C HIS A 289 13.93 -8.59 -0.61
N ILE A 290 13.12 -8.17 -1.59
CA ILE A 290 11.67 -8.44 -1.65
C ILE A 290 11.34 -9.30 -2.88
N GLY A 291 10.52 -10.34 -2.70
CA GLY A 291 10.08 -11.22 -3.80
C GLY A 291 8.88 -10.69 -4.58
N GLN A 292 7.82 -10.30 -3.88
CA GLN A 292 6.66 -9.63 -4.44
C GLN A 292 6.09 -8.63 -3.44
N LEU A 293 5.49 -7.56 -3.96
CA LEU A 293 4.87 -6.48 -3.22
C LEU A 293 3.42 -6.32 -3.69
N THR A 294 2.48 -6.41 -2.77
CA THR A 294 1.11 -5.91 -2.95
C THR A 294 0.94 -4.67 -2.09
N ILE A 295 0.60 -3.55 -2.72
CA ILE A 295 0.50 -2.27 -2.03
C ILE A 295 -0.78 -1.56 -2.43
N GLU A 296 -1.58 -1.21 -1.43
CA GLU A 296 -2.68 -0.26 -1.57
C GLU A 296 -2.16 1.14 -1.30
N THR A 297 -2.43 2.05 -2.22
CA THR A 297 -2.11 3.46 -2.06
C THR A 297 -3.35 4.33 -2.11
N HIS A 298 -3.31 5.37 -1.30
CA HIS A 298 -4.40 6.31 -1.17
C HIS A 298 -4.02 7.65 -1.82
N VAL A 299 -4.64 7.96 -2.97
CA VAL A 299 -4.15 9.07 -3.81
C VAL A 299 -4.78 10.43 -3.53
N THR A 300 -5.76 10.52 -2.60
CA THR A 300 -6.40 11.82 -2.30
C THR A 300 -5.49 12.75 -1.51
N LYS A 301 -5.86 14.03 -1.45
CA LYS A 301 -5.23 15.03 -0.58
C LYS A 301 -5.33 14.71 0.91
N ALA A 302 -6.12 13.72 1.32
CA ALA A 302 -6.06 13.24 2.70
C ALA A 302 -4.68 12.63 3.04
N TRP A 303 -3.93 12.14 2.03
CA TRP A 303 -2.60 11.53 2.20
C TRP A 303 -1.51 12.14 1.32
N ILE A 304 -1.86 12.71 0.16
CA ILE A 304 -0.93 13.36 -0.77
C ILE A 304 -1.41 14.80 -1.01
N GLU A 305 -1.02 15.70 -0.12
CA GLU A 305 -1.40 17.12 -0.14
C GLU A 305 -0.25 18.03 -0.63
N THR A 306 0.99 17.63 -0.37
CA THR A 306 2.20 18.41 -0.62
C THR A 306 3.02 17.83 -1.77
N TYR A 307 3.91 18.64 -2.35
CA TYR A 307 4.86 18.16 -3.35
C TYR A 307 5.88 17.17 -2.79
N GLU A 308 6.20 17.23 -1.49
CA GLU A 308 7.05 16.22 -0.83
C GLU A 308 6.38 14.84 -0.85
N GLU A 309 5.10 14.78 -0.47
CA GLU A 309 4.32 13.55 -0.51
C GLU A 309 4.17 13.04 -1.95
N LEU A 310 3.87 13.94 -2.90
CA LEU A 310 3.80 13.58 -4.32
C LEU A 310 5.13 13.04 -4.84
N TYR A 311 6.25 13.64 -4.41
CA TYR A 311 7.58 13.19 -4.77
C TYR A 311 7.84 11.76 -4.29
N TYR A 312 7.65 11.49 -2.99
CA TYR A 312 7.91 10.15 -2.47
C TYR A 312 6.89 9.11 -2.95
N PHE A 313 5.63 9.49 -3.18
CA PHE A 313 4.67 8.64 -3.88
C PHE A 313 5.19 8.24 -5.27
N GLY A 314 5.57 9.23 -6.08
CA GLY A 314 6.02 8.97 -7.44
C GLY A 314 7.38 8.28 -7.53
N LEU A 315 8.23 8.46 -6.52
CA LEU A 315 9.55 7.86 -6.44
C LEU A 315 9.51 6.35 -6.20
N GLN A 316 8.42 5.80 -5.65
CA GLN A 316 8.26 4.36 -5.50
C GLN A 316 8.36 3.61 -6.83
N PHE A 317 7.81 4.18 -7.90
CA PHE A 317 7.78 3.55 -9.22
C PHE A 317 9.18 3.32 -9.83
N PRO A 318 10.06 4.33 -9.97
CA PRO A 318 11.41 4.09 -10.46
C PRO A 318 12.22 3.19 -9.52
N LEU A 319 12.08 3.28 -8.20
CA LEU A 319 12.78 2.39 -7.27
C LEU A 319 12.40 0.92 -7.47
N LEU A 320 11.11 0.64 -7.70
CA LEU A 320 10.63 -0.70 -8.03
C LEU A 320 11.19 -1.19 -9.38
N GLU A 321 11.16 -0.34 -10.41
CA GLU A 321 11.73 -0.68 -11.73
C GLU A 321 13.24 -0.93 -11.67
N GLU A 322 13.99 -0.09 -10.95
CA GLU A 322 15.43 -0.21 -10.72
C GLU A 322 15.76 -1.52 -10.00
N ALA A 323 14.92 -1.96 -9.07
CA ALA A 323 15.01 -3.26 -8.41
C ALA A 323 14.47 -4.43 -9.25
N GLY A 324 14.14 -4.23 -10.54
CA GLY A 324 13.71 -5.30 -11.44
C GLY A 324 12.26 -5.76 -11.27
N PHE A 325 11.41 -4.98 -10.60
CA PHE A 325 9.98 -5.28 -10.53
C PHE A 325 9.24 -4.90 -11.80
N VAL A 326 8.18 -5.65 -12.07
CA VAL A 326 7.15 -5.33 -13.06
C VAL A 326 5.78 -5.36 -12.39
N MET A 327 4.92 -4.43 -12.79
CA MET A 327 3.53 -4.40 -12.31
C MET A 327 2.71 -5.43 -13.08
N VAL A 328 2.09 -6.36 -12.33
CA VAL A 328 1.29 -7.46 -12.86
C VAL A 328 -0.17 -7.06 -12.97
N THR A 329 -0.75 -6.62 -11.85
CA THR A 329 -2.14 -6.16 -11.79
C THR A 329 -2.20 -4.79 -11.16
N SER A 330 -3.26 -4.07 -11.52
CA SER A 330 -3.68 -2.91 -10.76
C SER A 330 -5.19 -2.89 -10.62
N MET A 331 -5.67 -2.28 -9.55
CA MET A 331 -7.09 -2.23 -9.24
C MET A 331 -7.43 -0.86 -8.64
N VAL A 332 -8.56 -0.31 -9.07
CA VAL A 332 -9.09 0.97 -8.57
C VAL A 332 -10.43 0.69 -7.91
N PHE A 333 -10.53 1.05 -6.65
CA PHE A 333 -11.74 0.90 -5.86
C PHE A 333 -11.92 2.11 -4.93
N GLY A 334 -13.01 2.08 -4.17
CA GLY A 334 -13.40 3.19 -3.33
C GLY A 334 -12.84 3.07 -1.94
N CYS A 335 -12.25 4.17 -1.47
CA CYS A 335 -11.96 4.30 -0.06
C CYS A 335 -13.23 4.65 0.73
N ASN A 336 -13.07 4.85 2.04
CA ASN A 336 -14.11 5.48 2.84
C ASN A 336 -14.54 6.83 2.23
N ILE A 337 -15.84 7.10 2.18
CA ILE A 337 -16.40 8.31 1.54
C ILE A 337 -15.85 9.61 2.15
N LYS A 338 -15.46 9.58 3.43
CA LYS A 338 -14.83 10.73 4.11
C LYS A 338 -13.43 11.04 3.58
N HIS A 339 -12.73 10.06 3.00
CA HIS A 339 -11.42 10.28 2.39
C HIS A 339 -11.57 10.82 0.94
N GLU A 340 -12.60 10.39 0.24
CA GLU A 340 -12.84 10.76 -1.18
C GLU A 340 -13.22 12.25 -1.38
N ARG A 341 -13.69 12.93 -0.32
CA ARG A 341 -14.08 14.35 -0.38
C ARG A 341 -12.92 15.31 -0.59
N PHE A 342 -11.69 14.86 -0.35
CA PHE A 342 -10.50 15.69 -0.45
C PHE A 342 -9.99 15.85 -1.89
N TYR A 343 -10.53 15.05 -2.84
CA TYR A 343 -10.06 15.00 -4.23
C TYR A 343 -8.55 14.71 -4.33
N CYS A 344 -8.00 14.68 -5.54
CA CYS A 344 -6.56 14.52 -5.74
C CYS A 344 -5.88 15.86 -6.02
N MET A 345 -4.56 15.88 -5.88
CA MET A 345 -3.72 16.89 -6.53
C MET A 345 -4.01 16.93 -8.04
N ASP A 346 -3.91 18.12 -8.62
CA ASP A 346 -4.20 18.31 -10.04
C ASP A 346 -3.21 17.52 -10.90
N GLU A 347 -1.95 17.43 -10.46
CA GLU A 347 -0.88 16.64 -11.07
C GLU A 347 -1.26 15.16 -11.20
N LEU A 348 -1.68 14.51 -10.10
CA LEU A 348 -2.07 13.10 -10.11
C LEU A 348 -3.22 12.84 -11.07
N ARG A 349 -4.23 13.73 -11.08
CA ARG A 349 -5.35 13.67 -12.01
C ARG A 349 -4.88 13.80 -13.46
N ASP A 350 -4.02 14.79 -13.75
CA ASP A 350 -3.50 15.07 -15.08
C ASP A 350 -2.51 13.99 -15.56
N TRP A 351 -1.94 13.22 -14.64
CA TRP A 351 -1.08 12.06 -14.89
C TRP A 351 -1.86 10.74 -14.99
N GLY A 352 -3.18 10.78 -14.81
CA GLY A 352 -4.09 9.68 -15.13
C GLY A 352 -4.60 8.88 -13.93
N PHE A 353 -4.28 9.28 -12.70
CA PHE A 353 -4.82 8.62 -11.52
C PHE A 353 -6.31 8.94 -11.35
N ALA A 354 -7.12 7.89 -11.23
CA ALA A 354 -8.52 8.02 -10.90
C ALA A 354 -8.66 8.50 -9.46
N CYS A 355 -9.58 9.43 -9.21
CA CYS A 355 -9.72 10.01 -7.88
C CYS A 355 -11.05 10.70 -7.65
N GLY A 356 -11.50 10.66 -6.41
CA GLY A 356 -12.72 11.27 -5.94
C GLY A 356 -13.97 10.51 -6.39
N LEU A 357 -15.11 11.16 -6.16
CA LEU A 357 -16.41 10.64 -6.55
C LEU A 357 -16.49 10.57 -8.08
N GLY A 358 -16.58 9.36 -8.65
CA GLY A 358 -16.68 9.18 -10.10
C GLY A 358 -17.86 9.94 -10.73
N PRO A 359 -18.02 9.94 -12.07
CA PRO A 359 -19.02 10.76 -12.78
C PRO A 359 -20.47 10.58 -12.29
N ALA A 360 -20.79 9.39 -11.76
CA ALA A 360 -22.09 9.06 -11.19
C ALA A 360 -22.22 9.37 -9.68
N LYS A 361 -21.19 9.95 -9.04
CA LYS A 361 -21.05 10.19 -7.59
C LYS A 361 -21.28 8.99 -6.67
N LYS A 362 -21.29 7.78 -7.23
CA LYS A 362 -21.66 6.54 -6.50
C LYS A 362 -20.49 5.64 -6.15
N VAL A 363 -19.35 5.78 -6.83
CA VAL A 363 -18.18 4.92 -6.62
C VAL A 363 -16.98 5.82 -6.43
N ALA A 364 -16.51 5.80 -5.19
CA ALA A 364 -15.22 6.25 -4.72
C ALA A 364 -14.10 5.57 -5.54
N LYS A 365 -13.00 6.28 -5.86
CA LYS A 365 -11.95 5.78 -6.78
C LYS A 365 -10.53 6.11 -6.34
N SER A 366 -10.31 6.44 -5.06
CA SER A 366 -9.00 6.88 -4.60
C SER A 366 -8.12 5.81 -3.97
N CYS A 367 -8.61 4.56 -3.83
CA CYS A 367 -7.86 3.43 -3.30
C CYS A 367 -7.37 2.56 -4.45
N HIS A 368 -6.05 2.42 -4.54
CA HIS A 368 -5.37 1.85 -5.70
C HIS A 368 -4.48 0.70 -5.23
N ASP A 369 -4.85 -0.54 -5.53
CA ASP A 369 -4.02 -1.71 -5.25
C ASP A 369 -3.13 -2.03 -6.46
N PHE A 370 -1.87 -2.32 -6.16
CA PHE A 370 -0.86 -2.73 -7.13
C PHE A 370 -0.24 -4.05 -6.71
N LEU A 371 -0.09 -4.97 -7.66
CA LEU A 371 0.77 -6.14 -7.51
C LEU A 371 2.03 -5.96 -8.35
N TRP A 372 3.17 -5.96 -7.67
CA TRP A 372 4.50 -5.91 -8.25
C TRP A 372 5.23 -7.20 -7.96
N VAL A 373 5.88 -7.76 -8.98
CA VAL A 373 6.73 -8.94 -8.83
C VAL A 373 8.03 -8.77 -9.58
N LYS A 374 9.09 -9.44 -9.11
CA LYS A 374 10.35 -9.49 -9.85
C LYS A 374 10.15 -10.04 -11.26
N LYS A 375 10.80 -9.43 -12.24
CA LYS A 375 10.64 -9.77 -13.66
C LYS A 375 10.84 -11.27 -13.91
N GLU A 376 11.83 -11.90 -13.31
CA GLU A 376 12.10 -13.34 -13.44
C GLU A 376 10.99 -14.25 -12.88
N LYS A 377 10.18 -13.75 -11.93
CA LYS A 377 9.01 -14.46 -11.39
C LYS A 377 7.71 -14.11 -12.13
N ALA A 378 7.68 -12.97 -12.82
CA ALA A 378 6.48 -12.47 -13.48
C ALA A 378 6.05 -13.34 -14.67
N TYR A 379 7.03 -13.91 -15.38
CA TYR A 379 6.82 -14.72 -16.57
C TYR A 379 6.90 -16.19 -16.20
N ARG A 380 5.94 -17.00 -16.66
CA ARG A 380 6.11 -18.46 -16.66
C ARG A 380 7.27 -18.79 -17.60
N ASN A 381 8.43 -19.15 -17.06
CA ASN A 381 9.53 -19.62 -17.88
C ASN A 381 9.12 -20.95 -18.55
N GLU A 382 8.80 -20.90 -19.84
CA GLU A 382 8.53 -22.09 -20.66
C GLU A 382 9.70 -23.09 -20.61
N GLU A 383 10.93 -22.64 -20.37
CA GLU A 383 12.12 -23.48 -20.26
C GLU A 383 12.13 -24.43 -19.05
N THR A 384 11.28 -24.21 -18.04
CA THR A 384 11.14 -25.17 -16.92
C THR A 384 10.11 -26.28 -17.19
N ARG A 385 9.49 -26.33 -18.38
CA ARG A 385 8.77 -27.51 -18.89
C ARG A 385 9.69 -28.57 -19.50
N GLN A 386 10.93 -28.72 -19.01
CA GLN A 386 11.55 -30.03 -19.13
C GLN A 386 10.77 -30.95 -18.20
N GLU A 387 9.76 -31.63 -18.76
CA GLU A 387 9.12 -32.76 -18.11
C GLU A 387 10.24 -33.66 -17.55
N PRO A 388 10.14 -34.12 -16.30
CA PRO A 388 11.09 -35.11 -15.81
C PRO A 388 11.03 -36.27 -16.79
N THR A 389 12.10 -36.49 -17.54
CA THR A 389 12.26 -37.68 -18.37
C THR A 389 12.23 -38.85 -17.39
N CYS A 390 11.11 -39.57 -17.38
CA CYS A 390 10.90 -40.80 -16.61
C CYS A 390 11.92 -41.87 -16.96
#